data_AF-A0A2A4MVK3-F1
#
_entry.id   AF-A0A2A4MVK3-F1
#
_cell.length_a   1.000
_cell.length_b   1.000
_cell.length_c   1.000
_cell.angle_alpha   90.00
_cell.angle_beta   90.00
_cell.angle_gamma   90.00
#
_symmetry.space_group_name_H-M   'P 1'
#
loop_
_entity.id
_entity.type
_entity.pdbx_description
1 polymer ?
#
loop_
_entity_poly.entity_id
_entity_poly.type
_entity_poly.pdbx_seq_one_letter_code
_entity_poly.pdbx_strand_id
1 'polypeptide(L)'
;MSSQVGQQHPLGIYYKIWTLLFVLSTLSYMVDYIGVEGYLRWTLILIFMTLKAGFILAVFMHVMWERLALILTILGPPVVLLLLIGFMSIEGDYVFDSRVEYIGQDANKVPNSPHHVTAEAEH
;
A
#
# COMPACT_ATOMS: atom_id res chain seq x y z
N MET A 1 13.39 -6.14 -54.79
CA MET A 1 14.70 -6.24 -54.10
C MET A 1 15.05 -4.81 -53.71
N SER A 2 15.00 -4.37 -52.44
CA SER A 2 15.64 -4.94 -51.26
C SER A 2 14.92 -4.57 -49.95
N SER A 3 14.73 -5.59 -49.10
CA SER A 3 14.65 -5.57 -47.62
C SER A 3 13.70 -4.62 -46.90
N GLN A 4 12.72 -5.24 -46.24
CA GLN A 4 11.80 -4.69 -45.22
C GLN A 4 12.45 -3.65 -44.29
N VAL A 5 11.94 -2.41 -44.34
CA VAL A 5 12.16 -1.42 -43.28
C VAL A 5 11.35 -1.88 -42.07
N GLY A 6 12.06 -2.50 -41.12
CA GLY A 6 11.50 -3.25 -40.00
C GLY A 6 10.61 -2.43 -39.08
N GLN A 7 9.55 -3.09 -38.59
CA GLN A 7 9.09 -3.02 -37.20
C GLN A 7 9.18 -1.64 -36.51
N GLN A 8 8.60 -0.61 -37.14
CA GLN A 8 8.51 0.76 -36.63
C GLN A 8 7.41 0.88 -35.56
N HIS A 9 7.49 0.13 -34.46
CA HIS A 9 6.60 0.30 -33.31
C HIS A 9 7.42 0.30 -32.03
N PRO A 10 7.87 1.47 -31.56
CA PRO A 10 7.59 1.79 -30.15
C PRO A 10 7.50 3.29 -29.77
N LEU A 11 7.75 4.27 -30.65
CA LEU A 11 7.76 5.69 -30.25
C LEU A 11 6.38 6.24 -29.86
N GLY A 12 5.33 5.86 -30.60
CA GLY A 12 3.96 6.34 -30.32
C GLY A 12 3.38 5.83 -28.99
N ILE A 13 3.84 4.68 -28.50
CA ILE A 13 3.42 4.11 -27.22
C ILE A 13 3.91 4.99 -26.07
N TYR A 14 5.18 5.41 -26.11
CA TYR A 14 5.78 6.24 -25.06
C TYR A 14 5.11 7.61 -24.94
N TYR A 15 4.75 8.26 -26.07
CA TYR A 15 4.04 9.54 -26.03
C TYR A 15 2.63 9.43 -25.42
N LYS A 16 1.89 8.34 -25.70
CA LYS A 16 0.57 8.09 -25.10
C LYS A 16 0.68 7.90 -23.59
N ILE A 17 1.65 7.11 -23.16
CA ILE A 17 1.94 6.84 -21.75
C ILE A 17 2.38 8.11 -21.04
N TRP A 18 3.28 8.87 -21.63
CA TRP A 18 3.76 10.14 -21.08
C TRP A 18 2.61 11.11 -20.87
N THR A 19 1.72 11.23 -21.86
CA THR A 19 0.51 12.05 -21.74
C THR A 19 -0.42 11.54 -20.63
N LEU A 20 -0.58 10.21 -20.50
CA LEU A 20 -1.43 9.61 -19.48
C LEU A 20 -0.87 9.83 -18.06
N LEU A 21 0.45 9.69 -17.86
CA LEU A 21 1.12 10.06 -16.61
C LEU A 21 0.92 11.54 -16.28
N PHE A 22 1.01 12.42 -17.28
CA PHE A 22 0.79 13.85 -17.09
C PHE A 22 -0.64 14.17 -16.64
N VAL A 23 -1.64 13.60 -17.32
CA VAL A 23 -3.06 13.75 -16.96
C VAL A 23 -3.31 13.22 -15.55
N LEU A 24 -2.78 12.02 -15.24
CA LEU A 24 -2.93 11.43 -13.92
C LEU A 24 -2.28 12.27 -12.81
N SER A 25 -1.09 12.82 -13.05
CA SER A 25 -0.43 13.74 -12.11
C SER A 25 -1.26 15.02 -11.90
N THR A 26 -1.85 15.55 -12.97
CA THR A 26 -2.70 16.75 -12.91
C THR A 26 -3.99 16.49 -12.14
N LEU A 27 -4.64 15.35 -12.39
CA LEU A 27 -5.82 14.92 -11.65
C LEU A 27 -5.52 14.67 -10.17
N SER A 28 -4.38 14.05 -9.86
CA SER A 28 -3.94 13.84 -8.48
C SER A 28 -3.76 15.16 -7.75
N TYR A 29 -3.17 16.17 -8.40
CA TYR A 29 -2.98 17.50 -7.82
C TYR A 29 -4.31 18.25 -7.66
N MET A 30 -5.19 18.16 -8.66
CA MET A 30 -6.50 18.82 -8.61
C MET A 30 -7.38 18.26 -7.49
N VAL A 31 -7.32 16.95 -7.24
CA VAL A 31 -8.01 16.34 -6.12
C VAL A 31 -7.49 16.84 -4.78
N ASP A 32 -6.17 16.98 -4.63
CA ASP A 32 -5.59 17.53 -3.40
C ASP A 32 -6.01 19.00 -3.19
N TYR A 33 -6.16 19.75 -4.28
CA TYR A 33 -6.62 21.14 -4.25
C TYR A 33 -8.10 21.32 -3.90
N ILE A 34 -8.97 20.37 -4.29
CA ILE A 34 -10.41 20.43 -3.98
C ILE A 34 -10.67 20.24 -2.48
N GLY A 35 -9.67 19.82 -1.70
CA GLY A 35 -9.74 19.88 -0.23
C GLY A 35 -10.87 19.03 0.35
N VAL A 36 -11.10 17.84 -0.21
CA VAL A 36 -12.15 16.92 0.25
C VAL A 36 -11.86 16.46 1.68
N GLU A 37 -12.67 16.87 2.66
CA GLU A 37 -12.48 16.46 4.06
C GLU A 37 -12.94 15.01 4.32
N GLY A 38 -12.29 14.38 5.31
CA GLY A 38 -12.65 13.04 5.81
C GLY A 38 -12.05 11.86 5.03
N TYR A 39 -12.76 10.71 5.04
CA TYR A 39 -12.33 9.45 4.43
C TYR A 39 -12.13 9.54 2.90
N LEU A 40 -12.81 10.48 2.24
CA LEU A 40 -12.66 10.74 0.80
C LEU A 40 -11.23 11.15 0.44
N ARG A 41 -10.51 11.84 1.33
CA ARG A 41 -9.11 12.21 1.09
C ARG A 41 -8.21 10.96 1.06
N TRP A 42 -8.39 10.08 2.04
CA TRP A 42 -7.61 8.86 2.17
C TRP A 42 -7.81 7.93 0.97
N THR A 43 -9.06 7.69 0.57
CA THR A 43 -9.36 6.79 -0.55
C THR A 43 -8.82 7.35 -1.87
N LEU A 44 -8.92 8.66 -2.08
CA LEU A 44 -8.54 9.29 -3.32
C LEU A 44 -7.01 9.42 -3.46
N ILE A 45 -6.30 9.73 -2.36
CA ILE A 45 -4.83 9.68 -2.30
C ILE A 45 -4.35 8.25 -2.59
N LEU A 46 -4.94 7.24 -1.94
CA LEU A 46 -4.59 5.85 -2.19
C LEU A 46 -4.81 5.48 -3.66
N ILE A 47 -5.97 5.81 -4.23
CA ILE A 47 -6.29 5.55 -5.64
C ILE A 47 -5.24 6.17 -6.58
N PHE A 48 -4.87 7.45 -6.40
CA PHE A 48 -3.83 8.07 -7.24
C PHE A 48 -2.45 7.46 -7.02
N MET A 49 -2.13 7.07 -5.78
CA MET A 49 -0.88 6.39 -5.45
C MET A 49 -0.77 5.04 -6.18
N THR A 50 -1.82 4.21 -6.12
CA THR A 50 -1.85 2.90 -6.81
C THR A 50 -1.91 3.06 -8.32
N LEU A 51 -2.70 4.01 -8.85
CA LEU A 51 -2.79 4.26 -10.28
C LEU A 51 -1.44 4.68 -10.85
N LYS A 52 -0.74 5.65 -10.22
CA LYS A 52 0.54 6.11 -10.77
C LYS A 52 1.62 5.03 -10.62
N ALA A 53 1.66 4.33 -9.49
CA ALA A 53 2.61 3.24 -9.28
C ALA A 53 2.36 2.08 -10.25
N GLY A 54 1.10 1.67 -10.42
CA GLY A 54 0.70 0.64 -11.38
C GLY A 54 1.01 1.02 -12.82
N PHE A 55 0.84 2.29 -13.18
CA PHE A 55 1.17 2.79 -14.52
C PHE A 55 2.69 2.81 -14.77
N ILE A 56 3.49 3.19 -13.76
CA ILE A 56 4.95 3.12 -13.82
C ILE A 56 5.39 1.65 -13.98
N LEU A 57 4.83 0.72 -13.20
CA LEU A 57 5.12 -0.70 -13.30
C LEU A 57 4.74 -1.27 -14.69
N ALA A 58 3.53 -0.98 -15.17
CA ALA A 58 3.05 -1.49 -16.45
C ALA A 58 3.92 -1.04 -17.63
N VAL A 59 4.48 0.17 -17.57
CA VAL A 59 5.13 0.81 -18.71
C VAL A 59 6.65 0.88 -18.59
N PHE A 60 7.17 1.42 -17.50
CA PHE A 60 8.62 1.56 -17.33
C PHE A 60 9.28 0.21 -17.01
N MET A 61 8.57 -0.67 -16.32
CA MET A 61 9.06 -2.04 -16.06
C MET A 61 8.63 -3.07 -17.11
N HIS A 62 8.12 -2.63 -18.27
CA HIS A 62 7.95 -3.48 -19.47
C HIS A 62 7.10 -4.75 -19.26
N VAL A 63 6.13 -4.70 -18.33
CA VAL A 63 5.22 -5.80 -17.97
C VAL A 63 4.42 -6.33 -19.15
N MET A 64 4.15 -5.48 -20.14
CA MET A 64 3.39 -5.87 -21.32
C MET A 64 4.20 -6.73 -22.32
N TRP A 65 5.53 -6.83 -22.18
CA TRP A 65 6.43 -7.39 -23.20
C TRP A 65 7.48 -8.40 -22.67
N GLU A 66 7.57 -8.66 -21.36
CA GLU A 66 8.53 -9.63 -20.78
C GLU A 66 7.90 -10.72 -19.89
N ARG A 67 8.72 -11.74 -19.56
CA ARG A 67 8.33 -12.95 -18.81
C ARG A 67 7.79 -12.63 -17.42
N LEU A 68 6.71 -13.31 -17.04
CA LEU A 68 6.10 -13.32 -15.70
C LEU A 68 7.10 -13.41 -14.52
N ALA A 69 8.25 -14.04 -14.73
CA ALA A 69 9.31 -14.17 -13.73
C ALA A 69 9.89 -12.82 -13.25
N LEU A 70 10.03 -11.80 -14.13
CA LEU A 70 10.56 -10.49 -13.72
C LEU A 70 9.55 -9.72 -12.87
N ILE A 71 8.26 -9.81 -13.24
CA ILE A 71 7.15 -9.25 -12.48
C ILE A 71 7.12 -9.86 -11.08
N LEU A 72 7.19 -11.19 -10.99
CA LEU A 72 7.17 -11.89 -9.70
C LEU A 72 8.42 -11.57 -8.86
N THR A 73 9.55 -11.28 -9.48
CA THR A 73 10.78 -10.94 -8.74
C THR A 73 10.70 -9.57 -8.09
N ILE A 74 10.08 -8.58 -8.76
CA ILE A 74 9.95 -7.21 -8.24
C ILE A 74 8.73 -7.06 -7.33
N LEU A 75 7.58 -7.63 -7.74
CA LEU A 75 6.32 -7.52 -7.01
C LEU A 75 6.13 -8.61 -5.96
N GLY A 76 6.82 -9.74 -6.10
CA GLY A 76 6.73 -10.87 -5.17
C GLY A 76 7.14 -10.51 -3.75
N PRO A 77 8.32 -9.89 -3.50
CA PRO A 77 8.72 -9.56 -2.14
C PRO A 77 7.73 -8.61 -1.43
N PRO A 78 7.27 -7.51 -2.05
CA PRO A 78 6.21 -6.67 -1.46
C PRO A 78 4.90 -7.40 -1.18
N VAL A 79 4.44 -8.25 -2.11
CA VAL A 79 3.17 -8.98 -1.96
C VAL A 79 3.24 -10.01 -0.84
N VAL A 80 4.35 -10.76 -0.75
CA VAL A 80 4.57 -11.73 0.33
C VAL A 80 4.62 -11.02 1.69
N LEU A 81 5.25 -9.84 1.77
CA LEU A 81 5.26 -9.04 3.00
C LEU A 81 3.86 -8.57 3.39
N LEU A 82 3.07 -8.06 2.44
CA LEU A 82 1.68 -7.64 2.72
C LEU A 82 0.82 -8.81 3.19
N LEU A 83 0.99 -9.98 2.58
CA LEU A 83 0.30 -11.20 2.98
C LEU A 83 0.74 -11.67 4.37
N LEU A 84 2.03 -11.61 4.68
CA LEU A 84 2.55 -11.94 6.02
C LEU A 84 2.00 -11.00 7.09
N ILE A 85 1.99 -9.70 6.82
CA ILE A 85 1.41 -8.69 7.73
C ILE A 85 -0.09 -8.95 7.93
N GLY A 86 -0.81 -9.26 6.85
CA GLY A 86 -2.24 -9.60 6.91
C GLY A 86 -2.52 -10.84 7.77
N PHE A 87 -1.79 -11.93 7.55
CA PHE A 87 -1.92 -13.13 8.37
C PHE A 87 -1.55 -12.89 9.83
N MET A 88 -0.48 -12.14 10.09
CA MET A 88 -0.07 -11.82 11.45
C MET A 88 -1.09 -10.94 12.18
N SER A 89 -1.76 -10.03 11.47
CA SER A 89 -2.86 -9.24 12.03
C SER A 89 -4.03 -10.12 12.45
N ILE A 90 -4.45 -11.04 11.56
CA ILE A 90 -5.58 -11.94 11.80
C ILE A 90 -5.29 -12.89 12.98
N GLU A 91 -4.11 -13.51 12.99
CA GLU A 91 -3.67 -14.37 14.10
C GLU A 91 -3.56 -13.59 15.42
N GLY A 92 -3.11 -12.34 15.37
CA GLY A 92 -3.05 -11.45 16.53
C GLY A 92 -4.43 -11.26 17.18
N ASP A 93 -5.45 -11.02 16.35
CA ASP A 93 -6.83 -10.85 16.81
C ASP A 93 -7.39 -12.17 17.38
N TYR A 94 -7.14 -13.31 16.74
CA TYR A 94 -7.57 -14.63 17.24
C TYR A 94 -6.93 -15.00 18.59
N VAL A 95 -5.64 -14.70 18.77
CA VAL A 95 -4.93 -14.93 20.04
C VAL A 95 -5.46 -14.00 21.12
N PHE A 96 -5.81 -12.75 20.79
CA PHE A 96 -6.43 -11.83 21.74
C PHE A 96 -7.81 -12.32 22.19
N ASP A 97 -8.67 -12.66 21.23
CA ASP A 97 -10.05 -13.08 21.50
C ASP A 97 -10.10 -14.36 22.33
N SER A 98 -9.27 -15.36 21.97
CA SER A 98 -9.18 -16.61 22.74
C SER A 98 -8.67 -16.42 24.18
N ARG A 99 -7.82 -15.43 24.44
CA ARG A 99 -7.39 -15.08 25.81
C ARG A 99 -8.50 -14.43 26.62
N VAL A 100 -9.28 -13.56 25.98
CA VAL A 100 -10.42 -12.91 26.63
C VAL A 100 -11.49 -13.94 26.96
N GLU A 101 -11.86 -14.80 26.00
CA GLU A 101 -12.97 -15.75 26.13
C GLU A 101 -12.64 -16.96 27.01
N TYR A 102 -11.46 -17.58 26.84
CA TYR A 102 -11.14 -18.83 27.54
C TYR A 102 -10.21 -18.66 28.75
N ILE A 103 -9.36 -17.64 28.78
CA ILE A 103 -8.40 -17.40 29.88
C ILE A 103 -8.97 -16.37 30.88
N GLY A 104 -10.07 -15.69 30.56
CA GLY A 104 -10.73 -14.72 31.44
C GLY A 104 -9.93 -13.42 31.58
N GLN A 105 -9.16 -13.06 30.56
CA GLN A 105 -8.38 -11.84 30.54
C GLN A 105 -9.31 -10.64 30.29
N ASP A 106 -9.36 -9.67 31.21
CA ASP A 106 -10.19 -8.47 31.03
C ASP A 106 -9.74 -7.68 29.80
N ALA A 107 -10.59 -7.57 28.77
CA ALA A 107 -10.29 -6.79 27.56
C ALA A 107 -10.02 -5.30 27.85
N ASN A 108 -10.55 -4.80 28.97
CA ASN A 108 -10.43 -3.42 29.43
C ASN A 108 -9.48 -3.25 30.64
N LYS A 109 -8.51 -4.17 30.83
CA LYS A 109 -7.60 -4.07 31.98
C LYS A 109 -6.78 -2.78 31.90
N VAL A 110 -7.11 -1.81 32.76
CA VAL A 110 -6.35 -0.57 32.89
C VAL A 110 -4.96 -0.93 33.43
N PRO A 111 -3.85 -0.46 32.82
CA PRO A 111 -2.52 -0.72 33.34
C PRO A 111 -2.46 -0.23 34.79
N ASN A 112 -2.13 -1.13 35.73
CA ASN A 112 -1.94 -0.72 37.12
C ASN A 112 -0.82 0.32 37.13
N SER A 113 -1.20 1.58 37.39
CA SER A 113 -0.23 2.63 37.65
C SER A 113 0.60 2.19 38.86
N PRO A 114 1.93 2.39 38.85
CA PRO A 114 2.74 2.12 40.03
C PRO A 114 2.14 2.94 41.17
N HIS A 115 1.52 2.27 42.15
CA HIS A 115 1.17 2.93 43.39
C HIS A 115 2.49 3.32 44.01
N HIS A 116 2.86 4.60 43.88
CA HIS A 116 3.86 5.19 44.75
C HIS A 116 3.31 5.02 46.15
N VAL A 117 3.82 4.02 46.88
CA VAL A 117 3.66 3.89 48.32
C VAL A 117 4.39 5.10 48.88
N THR A 118 3.70 6.23 48.99
CA THR A 118 4.08 7.28 49.92
C THR A 118 3.94 6.64 51.28
N ALA A 119 5.06 6.11 51.79
CA ALA A 119 5.23 5.88 53.20
C ALA A 119 5.01 7.24 53.87
N GLU A 120 3.80 7.48 54.35
CA GLU A 120 3.55 8.39 55.45
C GLU A 120 4.41 7.87 56.61
N ALA A 121 5.62 8.39 56.67
CA ALA A 121 6.38 8.48 57.90
C ALA A 121 5.60 9.45 58.78
N GLU A 122 4.58 8.92 59.47
CA GLU A 122 3.96 9.58 60.60
C GLU A 122 5.06 9.91 61.61
N HIS A 123 5.18 11.20 61.89
CA HIS A 123 6.16 11.81 62.76
C HIS A 123 5.43 12.62 63.83
#